data_AF-A0A518GQ54-F1
#
_entry.id   AF-A0A518GQ54-F1
#
_cell.length_a   1.000
_cell.length_b   1.000
_cell.length_c   1.000
_cell.angle_alpha   90.00
_cell.angle_beta   90.00
_cell.angle_gamma   90.00
#
_symmetry.space_group_name_H-M   'P 1'
#
loop_
_entity.id
_entity.type
_entity.pdbx_description
1 polymer ?
#
loop_
_entity_poly.entity_id
_entity_poly.type
_entity_poly.pdbx_seq_one_letter_code
_entity_poly.pdbx_strand_id
1 'polypeptide(L)'
;MATPGATTTIEAAHRPPWPDEDFSTSNKDSLDLADAETVSHASLVIQDFSPQQEIFSFHDWEPFPVPWRHPIRCLMWLMRLMFGLSSLLLMLSILAAIPIVNVFALGYLLEAEGRVARTGKLRYALPLMAIAPRFGMIVLGLSLCLFPLVILSDVAADAHLIAPGGQKDRAFSFALRVLTVILTIHALLAIARGGHIVTFFRPLKNLTWFITRAFSLNHWARSSSAIREFFSALQLGQQWRTGFAALLGTGVWLLVPTVMFAALNDRQKPGQVLLTLIGGVLLVIVLSWLPLLQCRLAVERHWRSMFQLQAARRLFARAPMCWTSAMVLGYALSLPLYLFKTFAPPGDLLWMFSLIFIVTIYPARILLGLAYSRSMRLEKPAFFLWRWLWSLLLLAALSVYVFLLFFAPAIGVNGRQVLFEHPLLMLPVPL
;
A
#
# COMPACT_ATOMS: atom_id res chain seq x y z
N MET A 1 -24.50 75.59 15.99
CA MET A 1 -25.04 75.66 17.37
C MET A 1 -24.08 74.91 18.30
N ALA A 2 -24.05 75.27 19.58
CA ALA A 2 -22.90 75.09 20.48
C ALA A 2 -22.52 73.65 20.90
N THR A 3 -21.24 73.49 21.24
CA THR A 3 -20.62 72.52 22.19
C THR A 3 -21.04 72.87 23.66
N PRO A 4 -20.70 72.14 24.78
CA PRO A 4 -19.45 71.37 25.02
C PRO A 4 -19.43 70.17 26.03
N GLY A 5 -18.25 69.53 26.15
CA GLY A 5 -17.70 68.92 27.39
C GLY A 5 -18.07 67.45 27.72
N ALA A 6 -17.24 66.66 28.44
CA ALA A 6 -15.82 66.81 28.84
C ALA A 6 -15.25 65.47 29.42
N THR A 7 -13.95 65.17 29.20
CA THR A 7 -12.98 64.36 30.02
C THR A 7 -13.38 62.93 30.55
N THR A 8 -12.51 61.92 30.78
CA THR A 8 -11.12 61.88 31.30
C THR A 8 -10.27 60.71 30.77
N THR A 9 -8.95 60.87 30.86
CA THR A 9 -7.87 59.89 30.61
C THR A 9 -7.57 59.00 31.82
N ILE A 10 -7.08 57.76 31.59
CA ILE A 10 -6.22 57.03 32.55
C ILE A 10 -4.97 56.46 31.86
N GLU A 11 -3.87 56.77 32.53
CA GLU A 11 -2.44 56.64 32.27
C GLU A 11 -1.89 55.20 32.32
N ALA A 12 -0.65 55.01 31.85
CA ALA A 12 0.10 53.76 31.89
C ALA A 12 1.34 53.87 32.80
N ALA A 13 1.74 52.79 33.49
CA ALA A 13 2.94 52.78 34.34
C ALA A 13 3.71 51.44 34.31
N HIS A 14 5.04 51.54 34.39
CA HIS A 14 6.04 50.46 34.37
C HIS A 14 6.12 49.61 35.65
N ARG A 15 6.58 48.34 35.53
CA ARG A 15 7.83 47.79 36.15
C ARG A 15 8.05 46.26 35.93
N PRO A 16 9.28 45.81 35.64
CA PRO A 16 9.85 44.49 36.02
C PRO A 16 10.70 44.64 37.32
N PRO A 17 11.49 43.65 37.85
CA PRO A 17 11.79 42.28 37.40
C PRO A 17 11.60 41.18 38.50
N TRP A 18 12.03 39.94 38.22
CA TRP A 18 12.14 38.78 39.13
C TRP A 18 13.04 39.06 40.36
N PRO A 19 12.91 38.34 41.51
CA PRO A 19 13.31 36.92 41.64
C PRO A 19 12.15 36.06 42.23
N ASP A 20 12.29 34.83 42.78
CA ASP A 20 13.43 33.95 43.10
C ASP A 20 13.02 32.44 43.07
N GLU A 21 13.93 31.50 43.42
CA GLU A 21 13.65 30.06 43.62
C GLU A 21 13.36 29.69 45.08
N ASP A 22 12.61 28.60 45.33
CA ASP A 22 12.66 27.91 46.64
C ASP A 22 12.44 26.39 46.49
N PHE A 23 13.49 25.61 46.80
CA PHE A 23 13.58 24.16 46.62
C PHE A 23 13.90 23.49 47.97
N SER A 24 12.90 23.19 48.82
CA SER A 24 13.09 22.29 49.97
C SER A 24 11.79 21.89 50.68
N THR A 25 11.47 20.58 50.66
CA THR A 25 10.96 19.72 51.77
C THR A 25 10.26 18.50 51.13
N SER A 26 10.93 17.35 51.08
CA SER A 26 10.92 16.36 52.16
C SER A 26 9.54 15.78 52.49
N ASN A 27 9.12 14.77 51.74
CA ASN A 27 8.59 13.57 52.40
C ASN A 27 8.96 12.31 51.59
N LYS A 28 9.65 11.38 52.22
CA LYS A 28 9.97 10.05 51.70
C LYS A 28 9.37 9.02 52.65
N ASP A 29 8.97 7.90 52.08
CA ASP A 29 8.77 6.61 52.76
C ASP A 29 7.61 6.57 53.79
N SER A 30 6.39 6.50 53.26
CA SER A 30 5.32 5.66 53.85
C SER A 30 4.08 5.59 52.93
N LEU A 31 4.10 4.66 51.97
CA LEU A 31 2.93 3.82 51.66
C LEU A 31 3.33 2.68 50.72
N ASP A 32 3.46 1.51 51.34
CA ASP A 32 3.76 0.23 50.73
C ASP A 32 2.69 -0.29 49.76
N LEU A 33 3.14 -1.05 48.76
CA LEU A 33 2.50 -2.28 48.25
C LEU A 33 1.11 -2.20 47.56
N ALA A 34 0.60 -1.03 47.15
CA ALA A 34 -0.66 -0.94 46.39
C ALA A 34 -0.52 -0.89 44.85
N ASP A 35 0.58 -0.32 44.32
CA ASP A 35 0.67 0.05 42.89
C ASP A 35 1.31 -1.00 41.95
N ALA A 36 1.56 -2.22 42.45
CA ALA A 36 2.13 -3.29 41.63
C ALA A 36 1.11 -4.00 40.71
N GLU A 37 -0.19 -4.01 41.05
CA GLU A 37 -1.22 -4.70 40.25
C GLU A 37 -1.97 -3.77 39.28
N THR A 38 -1.93 -2.45 39.47
CA THR A 38 -2.65 -1.45 38.64
C THR A 38 -2.00 -1.20 37.27
N VAL A 39 -0.75 -1.63 37.05
CA VAL A 39 0.01 -1.44 35.80
C VAL A 39 -0.54 -2.28 34.62
N SER A 40 -1.39 -3.29 34.86
CA SER A 40 -1.79 -4.28 33.85
C SER A 40 -2.93 -3.86 32.91
N HIS A 41 -3.67 -2.77 33.20
CA HIS A 41 -4.94 -2.45 32.53
C HIS A 41 -5.00 -1.15 31.71
N ALA A 42 -3.95 -0.31 31.72
CA ALA A 42 -4.03 1.07 31.19
C ALA A 42 -3.46 1.30 29.77
N SER A 43 -2.93 0.29 29.07
CA SER A 43 -2.18 0.45 27.80
C SER A 43 -2.92 0.01 26.53
N LEU A 44 -4.24 0.24 26.47
CA LEU A 44 -5.02 0.26 25.21
C LEU A 44 -5.71 1.60 24.93
N VAL A 45 -5.23 2.68 25.55
CA VAL A 45 -5.46 4.02 25.04
C VAL A 45 -4.72 4.13 23.70
N ILE A 46 -5.48 4.05 22.60
CA ILE A 46 -5.02 4.51 21.30
C ILE A 46 -4.74 6.01 21.52
N GLN A 47 -3.46 6.41 21.55
CA GLN A 47 -3.11 7.84 21.55
C GLN A 47 -3.91 8.53 20.45
N ASP A 48 -4.58 9.62 20.80
CA ASP A 48 -5.60 10.25 19.96
C ASP A 48 -5.11 10.35 18.52
N PHE A 49 -5.79 9.63 17.62
CA PHE A 49 -5.58 9.78 16.19
C PHE A 49 -6.20 11.11 15.75
N SER A 50 -5.53 12.18 16.11
CA SER A 50 -5.65 13.46 15.44
C SER A 50 -5.28 13.27 13.97
N PRO A 51 -6.19 13.49 13.01
CA PRO A 51 -5.87 13.46 11.59
C PRO A 51 -5.04 14.69 11.14
N GLN A 52 -4.30 15.30 12.07
CA GLN A 52 -3.58 16.57 11.97
C GLN A 52 -2.17 16.40 11.37
N GLN A 53 -1.70 15.16 11.14
CA GLN A 53 -0.62 14.94 10.18
C GLN A 53 -1.18 15.02 8.76
N GLU A 54 -1.20 16.25 8.24
CA GLU A 54 -1.67 16.67 6.92
C GLU A 54 -0.94 15.95 5.76
N ILE A 55 -1.34 14.71 5.47
CA ILE A 55 -0.92 14.01 4.25
C ILE A 55 -2.18 13.52 3.54
N PHE A 56 -2.76 14.49 2.81
CA PHE A 56 -3.76 14.39 1.73
C PHE A 56 -4.74 13.22 1.88
N SER A 57 -5.68 13.37 2.82
CA SER A 57 -6.86 12.49 2.91
C SER A 57 -8.05 13.11 2.17
N PHE A 58 -9.12 12.33 1.96
CA PHE A 58 -10.35 12.66 1.20
C PHE A 58 -11.11 13.97 1.57
N HIS A 59 -10.60 14.85 2.43
CA HIS A 59 -11.17 16.19 2.64
C HIS A 59 -11.03 17.10 1.42
N ASP A 60 -9.97 16.95 0.61
CA ASP A 60 -9.76 17.77 -0.60
C ASP A 60 -10.58 17.27 -1.80
N TRP A 61 -11.39 16.23 -1.63
CA TRP A 61 -12.15 15.61 -2.70
C TRP A 61 -13.59 16.12 -2.72
N GLU A 62 -14.05 16.54 -3.91
CA GLU A 62 -15.42 16.99 -4.12
C GLU A 62 -16.43 15.95 -3.58
N PRO A 63 -17.38 16.35 -2.73
CA PRO A 63 -18.36 15.42 -2.15
C PRO A 63 -19.22 14.78 -3.25
N PHE A 64 -19.63 13.53 -3.02
CA PHE A 64 -20.39 12.76 -4.01
C PHE A 64 -21.63 13.54 -4.51
N PRO A 65 -21.68 13.95 -5.79
CA PRO A 65 -22.77 14.76 -6.30
C PRO A 65 -24.04 13.90 -6.45
N VAL A 66 -25.19 14.48 -6.09
CA VAL A 66 -26.48 13.75 -6.12
C VAL A 66 -26.81 13.33 -7.58
N PRO A 67 -26.89 12.03 -7.88
CA PRO A 67 -26.95 11.54 -9.27
C PRO A 67 -28.17 12.06 -10.03
N TRP A 68 -29.31 12.17 -9.34
CA TRP A 68 -30.58 12.66 -9.88
C TRP A 68 -30.61 14.16 -10.21
N ARG A 69 -29.72 14.98 -9.60
CA ARG A 69 -29.70 16.44 -9.82
C ARG A 69 -28.64 16.86 -10.84
N HIS A 70 -27.51 16.15 -10.89
CA HIS A 70 -26.40 16.46 -11.80
C HIS A 70 -25.76 15.19 -12.39
N PRO A 71 -26.43 14.47 -13.31
CA PRO A 71 -25.94 13.21 -13.84
C PRO A 71 -24.56 13.35 -14.50
N ILE A 72 -24.32 14.44 -15.23
CA ILE A 72 -23.02 14.72 -15.88
C ILE A 72 -21.91 14.96 -14.84
N ARG A 73 -22.19 15.67 -13.74
CA ARG A 73 -21.20 15.85 -12.65
C ARG A 73 -20.93 14.52 -11.93
N CYS A 74 -21.96 13.70 -11.72
CA CYS A 74 -21.82 12.35 -11.16
C CYS A 74 -20.97 11.44 -12.07
N LEU A 75 -21.19 11.48 -13.38
CA LEU A 75 -20.38 10.74 -14.34
C LEU A 75 -18.92 11.23 -14.35
N MET A 76 -18.67 12.54 -14.39
CA MET A 76 -17.31 13.10 -14.31
C MET A 76 -16.61 12.76 -12.98
N TRP A 77 -17.33 12.80 -11.86
CA TRP A 77 -16.81 12.41 -10.55
C TRP A 77 -16.45 10.91 -10.54
N LEU A 78 -17.32 10.04 -11.08
CA LEU A 78 -17.06 8.61 -11.20
C LEU A 78 -15.87 8.31 -12.13
N MET A 79 -15.76 9.01 -13.26
CA MET A 79 -14.61 8.90 -14.16
C MET A 79 -13.31 9.33 -13.48
N ARG A 80 -13.31 10.42 -12.69
CA ARG A 80 -12.14 10.85 -11.90
C ARG A 80 -11.78 9.84 -10.80
N LEU A 81 -12.76 9.28 -10.11
CA LEU A 81 -12.58 8.21 -9.11
C LEU A 81 -11.95 6.97 -9.75
N MET A 82 -12.55 6.46 -10.83
CA MET A 82 -12.06 5.29 -11.56
C MET A 82 -10.67 5.53 -12.15
N PHE A 83 -10.42 6.71 -12.74
CA PHE A 83 -9.10 7.07 -13.24
C PHE A 83 -8.04 7.10 -12.13
N GLY A 84 -8.34 7.74 -10.99
CA GLY A 84 -7.43 7.79 -9.85
C GLY A 84 -7.18 6.41 -9.23
N LEU A 85 -8.20 5.56 -9.17
CA LEU A 85 -8.08 4.17 -8.71
C LEU A 85 -7.25 3.33 -9.68
N SER A 86 -7.57 3.32 -10.97
CA SER A 86 -6.79 2.61 -12.01
C SER A 86 -5.34 3.06 -12.03
N SER A 87 -5.08 4.36 -11.92
CA SER A 87 -3.72 4.88 -11.86
C SER A 87 -2.99 4.51 -10.57
N LEU A 88 -3.68 4.40 -9.44
CA LEU A 88 -3.08 3.94 -8.18
C LEU A 88 -2.71 2.46 -8.27
N LEU A 89 -3.63 1.64 -8.78
CA LEU A 89 -3.43 0.20 -8.97
C LEU A 89 -2.28 -0.07 -9.96
N LEU A 90 -2.25 0.66 -11.08
CA LEU A 90 -1.15 0.60 -12.05
C LEU A 90 0.19 0.99 -11.41
N MET A 91 0.27 2.16 -10.75
CA MET A 91 1.50 2.60 -10.07
C MET A 91 1.97 1.56 -9.04
N LEU A 92 1.06 1.00 -8.24
CA LEU A 92 1.40 -0.02 -7.25
C LEU A 92 1.85 -1.33 -7.90
N SER A 93 1.31 -1.68 -9.08
CA SER A 93 1.70 -2.82 -9.92
C SER A 93 3.10 -2.67 -10.52
N ILE A 94 3.46 -1.45 -10.96
CA ILE A 94 4.84 -1.09 -11.33
C ILE A 94 5.79 -1.33 -10.14
N LEU A 95 5.43 -0.83 -8.96
CA LEU A 95 6.23 -0.96 -7.75
C LEU A 95 6.37 -2.42 -7.28
N ALA A 96 5.32 -3.22 -7.41
CA ALA A 96 5.32 -4.64 -7.03
C ALA A 96 6.10 -5.55 -7.99
N ALA A 97 6.26 -5.15 -9.26
CA ALA A 97 7.03 -5.91 -10.24
C ALA A 97 8.55 -5.90 -9.97
N ILE A 98 9.06 -4.93 -9.20
CA ILE A 98 10.48 -4.82 -8.86
C ILE A 98 10.71 -5.42 -7.45
N PRO A 99 11.50 -6.50 -7.27
CA PRO A 99 11.53 -7.27 -6.02
C PRO A 99 11.84 -6.46 -4.74
N ILE A 100 12.80 -5.53 -4.82
CA ILE A 100 13.16 -4.65 -3.69
C ILE A 100 12.01 -3.66 -3.42
N VAL A 101 11.37 -3.13 -4.46
CA VAL A 101 10.34 -2.10 -4.36
C VAL A 101 8.98 -2.67 -3.95
N ASN A 102 8.75 -3.98 -4.13
CA ASN A 102 7.57 -4.69 -3.64
C ASN A 102 7.35 -4.53 -2.12
N VAL A 103 8.42 -4.33 -1.34
CA VAL A 103 8.33 -4.00 0.09
C VAL A 103 7.61 -2.67 0.34
N PHE A 104 7.77 -1.66 -0.53
CA PHE A 104 6.97 -0.43 -0.49
C PHE A 104 5.51 -0.70 -0.84
N ALA A 105 5.24 -1.55 -1.83
CA ALA A 105 3.87 -1.92 -2.19
C ALA A 105 3.16 -2.61 -1.01
N LEU A 106 3.82 -3.55 -0.32
CA LEU A 106 3.35 -4.16 0.92
C LEU A 106 3.11 -3.12 2.02
N GLY A 107 4.09 -2.23 2.26
CA GLY A 107 3.98 -1.15 3.26
C GLY A 107 2.82 -0.20 3.00
N TYR A 108 2.51 0.08 1.73
CA TYR A 108 1.38 0.87 1.29
C TYR A 108 0.03 0.17 1.54
N LEU A 109 -0.09 -1.12 1.20
CA LEU A 109 -1.29 -1.92 1.52
C LEU A 109 -1.58 -1.95 3.02
N LEU A 110 -0.52 -2.10 3.82
CA LEU A 110 -0.62 -2.13 5.27
C LEU A 110 -0.97 -0.77 5.86
N GLU A 111 -0.41 0.33 5.38
CA GLU A 111 -0.82 1.66 5.84
C GLU A 111 -2.28 1.97 5.48
N ALA A 112 -2.77 1.50 4.32
CA ALA A 112 -4.19 1.55 3.97
C ALA A 112 -5.06 0.73 4.94
N GLU A 113 -4.70 -0.54 5.18
CA GLU A 113 -5.34 -1.42 6.18
C GLU A 113 -5.35 -0.78 7.57
N GLY A 114 -4.22 -0.23 8.02
CA GLY A 114 -4.04 0.44 9.31
C GLY A 114 -4.83 1.73 9.46
N ARG A 115 -4.97 2.54 8.40
CA ARG A 115 -5.83 3.74 8.40
C ARG A 115 -7.31 3.36 8.51
N VAL A 116 -7.75 2.33 7.80
CA VAL A 116 -9.12 1.82 7.90
C VAL A 116 -9.38 1.20 9.27
N ALA A 117 -8.41 0.47 9.82
CA ALA A 117 -8.46 -0.09 11.17
C ALA A 117 -8.59 0.96 12.27
N ARG A 118 -7.76 2.03 12.24
CA ARG A 118 -7.83 3.14 13.20
C ARG A 118 -9.13 3.94 13.09
N THR A 119 -9.62 4.22 11.88
CA THR A 119 -10.76 5.15 11.66
C THR A 119 -12.13 4.46 11.52
N GLY A 120 -12.17 3.20 11.09
CA GLY A 120 -13.37 2.45 10.73
C GLY A 120 -14.17 3.04 9.56
N LYS A 121 -13.53 3.84 8.70
CA LYS A 121 -14.19 4.51 7.56
C LYS A 121 -13.44 4.17 6.27
N LEU A 122 -14.14 3.58 5.28
CA LEU A 122 -13.56 3.24 3.97
C LEU A 122 -12.96 4.44 3.24
N ARG A 123 -13.42 5.67 3.53
CA ARG A 123 -12.86 6.90 2.96
C ARG A 123 -11.36 7.11 3.23
N TYR A 124 -10.75 6.40 4.18
CA TYR A 124 -9.31 6.49 4.45
C TYR A 124 -8.51 5.31 3.89
N ALA A 125 -9.15 4.45 3.09
CA ALA A 125 -8.53 3.27 2.49
C ALA A 125 -7.53 3.59 1.38
N LEU A 126 -7.63 4.73 0.69
CA LEU A 126 -6.82 5.07 -0.49
C LEU A 126 -5.91 6.27 -0.19
N PRO A 127 -4.81 6.09 0.58
CA PRO A 127 -4.01 7.21 1.10
C PRO A 127 -3.19 7.99 0.05
N LEU A 128 -2.97 7.46 -1.16
CA LEU A 128 -2.28 8.18 -2.24
C LEU A 128 -3.20 8.73 -3.33
N MET A 129 -4.53 8.72 -3.13
CA MET A 129 -5.47 9.02 -4.21
C MET A 129 -5.39 10.45 -4.76
N ALA A 130 -4.86 11.41 -3.99
CA ALA A 130 -4.59 12.77 -4.46
C ALA A 130 -3.40 12.85 -5.45
N ILE A 131 -2.44 11.92 -5.36
CA ILE A 131 -1.20 11.92 -6.13
C ILE A 131 -1.28 10.97 -7.32
N ALA A 132 -1.88 9.79 -7.12
CA ALA A 132 -1.96 8.75 -8.15
C ALA A 132 -2.44 9.26 -9.52
N PRO A 133 -3.54 10.04 -9.66
CA PRO A 133 -3.96 10.57 -10.96
C PRO A 133 -2.85 11.31 -11.72
N ARG A 134 -1.99 12.08 -11.04
CA ARG A 134 -0.88 12.81 -11.69
C ARG A 134 0.12 11.86 -12.33
N PHE A 135 0.45 10.76 -11.64
CA PHE A 135 1.30 9.71 -12.18
C PHE A 135 0.66 9.03 -13.40
N GLY A 136 -0.64 8.75 -13.36
CA GLY A 136 -1.39 8.19 -14.50
C GLY A 136 -1.41 9.11 -15.72
N MET A 137 -1.55 10.42 -15.53
CA MET A 137 -1.44 11.39 -16.64
C MET A 137 -0.03 11.42 -17.24
N ILE A 138 1.02 11.25 -16.43
CA ILE A 138 2.41 11.15 -16.91
C ILE A 138 2.60 9.87 -17.72
N VAL A 139 2.18 8.71 -17.20
CA VAL A 139 2.32 7.43 -17.90
C VAL A 139 1.54 7.45 -19.21
N LEU A 140 0.26 7.84 -19.21
CA LEU A 140 -0.54 7.93 -20.44
C LEU A 140 0.00 8.96 -21.43
N GLY A 141 0.46 10.12 -20.94
CA GLY A 141 1.11 11.13 -21.76
C GLY A 141 2.38 10.61 -22.42
N LEU A 142 3.20 9.86 -21.68
CA LEU A 142 4.42 9.23 -22.18
C LEU A 142 4.09 8.11 -23.19
N SER A 143 3.20 7.17 -22.86
CA SER A 143 2.76 6.09 -23.75
C SER A 143 2.25 6.63 -25.08
N LEU A 144 1.42 7.68 -25.04
CA LEU A 144 0.88 8.31 -26.25
C LEU A 144 1.93 9.12 -27.02
N CYS A 145 2.90 9.72 -26.33
CA CYS A 145 4.05 10.37 -26.93
C CYS A 145 5.01 9.37 -27.61
N LEU A 146 5.14 8.16 -27.08
CA LEU A 146 5.97 7.09 -27.63
C LEU A 146 5.26 6.25 -28.70
N PHE A 147 3.92 6.28 -28.78
CA PHE A 147 3.15 5.49 -29.75
C PHE A 147 3.60 5.66 -31.22
N PRO A 148 3.90 6.88 -31.74
CA PRO A 148 4.45 7.04 -33.09
C PRO A 148 5.85 6.43 -33.26
N LEU A 149 6.63 6.36 -32.18
CA LEU A 149 7.97 5.77 -32.19
C LEU A 149 7.90 4.24 -32.31
N VAL A 150 6.93 3.60 -31.64
CA VAL A 150 6.69 2.15 -31.72
C VAL A 150 6.30 1.76 -33.16
N ILE A 151 5.36 2.49 -33.77
CA ILE A 151 4.97 2.24 -35.17
C ILE A 151 6.20 2.39 -36.11
N LEU A 152 7.04 3.40 -35.89
CA LEU A 152 8.23 3.60 -36.71
C LEU A 152 9.33 2.56 -36.44
N SER A 153 9.44 2.01 -35.23
CA SER A 153 10.40 0.94 -34.94
C SER A 153 10.01 -0.37 -35.62
N ASP A 154 8.70 -0.69 -35.66
CA ASP A 154 8.21 -1.90 -36.32
C ASP A 154 8.46 -1.83 -37.84
N VAL A 155 8.11 -0.70 -38.46
CA VAL A 155 8.38 -0.47 -39.90
C VAL A 155 9.89 -0.46 -40.22
N ALA A 156 10.73 0.03 -39.30
CA ALA A 156 12.18 -0.03 -39.47
C ALA A 156 12.72 -1.47 -39.36
N ALA A 157 12.19 -2.27 -38.42
CA ALA A 157 12.55 -3.68 -38.26
C ALA A 157 12.15 -4.51 -39.50
N ASP A 158 10.94 -4.32 -40.02
CA ASP A 158 10.47 -4.96 -41.26
C ASP A 158 11.37 -4.59 -42.45
N ALA A 159 11.74 -3.32 -42.59
CA ALA A 159 12.62 -2.86 -43.66
C ALA A 159 14.02 -3.50 -43.58
N HIS A 160 14.54 -3.71 -42.37
CA HIS A 160 15.82 -4.38 -42.14
C HIS A 160 15.76 -5.89 -42.44
N LEU A 161 14.65 -6.56 -42.12
CA LEU A 161 14.44 -7.97 -42.43
C LEU A 161 14.29 -8.24 -43.94
N ILE A 162 13.63 -7.34 -44.68
CA ILE A 162 13.38 -7.51 -46.13
C ILE A 162 14.62 -7.19 -46.98
N ALA A 163 15.33 -6.10 -46.66
CA ALA A 163 16.43 -5.59 -47.50
C ALA A 163 17.51 -4.90 -46.64
N PRO A 164 18.32 -5.67 -45.89
CA PRO A 164 19.31 -5.12 -44.97
C PRO A 164 20.33 -4.23 -45.70
N GLY A 165 20.56 -3.02 -45.18
CA GLY A 165 21.44 -2.02 -45.80
C GLY A 165 20.85 -1.30 -47.03
N GLY A 166 19.61 -1.63 -47.44
CA GLY A 166 18.89 -0.93 -48.49
C GLY A 166 18.64 0.55 -48.20
N GLN A 167 18.22 1.31 -49.21
CA GLN A 167 17.93 2.75 -49.05
C GLN A 167 16.79 2.99 -48.04
N LYS A 168 15.77 2.12 -48.02
CA LYS A 168 14.62 2.20 -47.10
C LYS A 168 15.00 1.88 -45.64
N ASP A 169 15.77 0.80 -45.41
CA ASP A 169 16.34 0.48 -44.09
C ASP A 169 17.13 1.68 -43.54
N ARG A 170 18.10 2.19 -44.31
CA ARG A 170 18.88 3.37 -43.90
C ARG A 170 18.01 4.61 -43.61
N ALA A 171 16.99 4.87 -44.41
CA ALA A 171 16.08 6.00 -44.21
C ALA A 171 15.24 5.85 -42.93
N PHE A 172 14.59 4.70 -42.71
CA PHE A 172 13.79 4.46 -41.50
C PHE A 172 14.67 4.38 -40.24
N SER A 173 15.81 3.70 -40.30
CA SER A 173 16.79 3.64 -39.22
C SER A 173 17.41 5.01 -38.87
N PHE A 174 17.45 5.97 -39.81
CA PHE A 174 17.83 7.36 -39.52
C PHE A 174 16.65 8.14 -38.91
N ALA A 175 15.47 8.07 -39.53
CA ALA A 175 14.26 8.74 -39.04
C ALA A 175 13.90 8.32 -37.61
N LEU A 176 14.03 7.02 -37.29
CA LEU A 176 13.80 6.46 -35.96
C LEU A 176 14.75 7.09 -34.93
N ARG A 177 16.06 7.16 -35.22
CA ARG A 177 17.05 7.79 -34.33
C ARG A 177 16.76 9.27 -34.07
N VAL A 178 16.41 10.03 -35.12
CA VAL A 178 16.04 11.44 -35.00
C VAL A 178 14.76 11.60 -34.15
N LEU A 179 13.74 10.79 -34.42
CA LEU A 179 12.47 10.84 -33.69
C LEU A 179 12.63 10.46 -32.21
N THR A 180 13.45 9.44 -31.89
CA THR A 180 13.78 9.09 -30.50
C THR A 180 14.35 10.30 -29.75
N VAL A 181 15.37 10.97 -30.31
CA VAL A 181 15.99 12.15 -29.65
C VAL A 181 14.98 13.26 -29.41
N ILE A 182 14.15 13.58 -30.42
CA ILE A 182 13.13 14.64 -30.32
C ILE A 182 12.08 14.29 -29.25
N LEU A 183 11.56 13.06 -29.26
CA LEU A 183 10.54 12.63 -28.30
C LEU A 183 11.10 12.50 -26.88
N THR A 184 12.35 12.04 -26.69
CA THR A 184 13.00 12.02 -25.37
C THR A 184 13.14 13.42 -24.80
N ILE A 185 13.63 14.38 -25.58
CA ILE A 185 13.75 15.78 -25.16
C ILE A 185 12.38 16.36 -24.79
N HIS A 186 11.37 16.15 -25.62
CA HIS A 186 10.00 16.62 -25.36
C HIS A 186 9.35 15.94 -24.14
N ALA A 187 9.56 14.64 -23.92
CA ALA A 187 9.07 13.94 -22.74
C ALA A 187 9.70 14.48 -21.44
N LEU A 188 11.01 14.69 -21.42
CA LEU A 188 11.72 15.31 -20.29
C LEU A 188 11.18 16.73 -20.01
N LEU A 189 10.96 17.52 -21.05
CA LEU A 189 10.37 18.87 -20.94
C LEU A 189 8.92 18.84 -20.42
N ALA A 190 8.11 17.88 -20.84
CA ALA A 190 6.72 17.74 -20.40
C ALA A 190 6.63 17.30 -18.92
N ILE A 191 7.52 16.41 -18.49
CA ILE A 191 7.67 16.00 -17.08
C ILE A 191 8.15 17.18 -16.24
N ALA A 192 9.18 17.91 -16.66
CA ALA A 192 9.73 19.07 -15.95
C ALA A 192 8.70 20.21 -15.76
N ARG A 193 7.69 20.29 -16.64
CA ARG A 193 6.58 21.24 -16.56
C ARG A 193 5.39 20.77 -15.70
N GLY A 194 5.48 19.59 -15.08
CA GLY A 194 4.47 19.07 -14.14
C GLY A 194 3.52 18.00 -14.69
N GLY A 195 3.82 17.39 -15.86
CA GLY A 195 3.26 16.09 -16.22
C GLY A 195 1.78 16.02 -16.63
N HIS A 196 1.09 17.15 -16.82
CA HIS A 196 -0.28 17.15 -17.35
C HIS A 196 -0.34 16.61 -18.79
N ILE A 197 -1.37 15.82 -19.13
CA ILE A 197 -1.51 15.21 -20.47
C ILE A 197 -1.51 16.24 -21.62
N VAL A 198 -2.12 17.42 -21.41
CA VAL A 198 -2.15 18.53 -22.39
C VAL A 198 -0.75 19.07 -22.70
N THR A 199 0.19 18.90 -21.78
CA THR A 199 1.60 19.26 -21.95
C THR A 199 2.31 18.34 -22.94
N PHE A 200 1.98 17.04 -22.96
CA PHE A 200 2.55 16.08 -23.93
C PHE A 200 2.08 16.34 -25.36
N PHE A 201 0.90 16.94 -25.57
CA PHE A 201 0.42 17.33 -26.91
C PHE A 201 0.94 18.68 -27.42
N ARG A 202 1.79 19.40 -26.66
CA ARG A 202 2.19 20.79 -26.98
C ARG A 202 3.72 20.98 -27.06
N PRO A 203 4.42 20.29 -27.97
CA PRO A 203 5.89 20.29 -28.04
C PRO A 203 6.49 21.69 -28.18
N LEU A 204 5.98 22.49 -29.13
CA LEU A 204 6.48 23.85 -29.37
C LEU A 204 6.34 24.76 -28.14
N LYS A 205 5.25 24.62 -27.35
CA LYS A 205 5.06 25.43 -26.13
C LYS A 205 5.94 24.97 -24.97
N ASN A 206 6.43 23.73 -24.98
CA ASN A 206 7.38 23.23 -23.99
C ASN A 206 8.80 23.69 -24.30
N LEU A 207 9.18 23.64 -25.58
CA LEU A 207 10.47 24.13 -26.04
C LEU A 207 10.61 25.64 -25.82
N THR A 208 9.61 26.46 -26.18
CA THR A 208 9.65 27.90 -25.89
C THR A 208 9.66 28.18 -24.40
N TRP A 209 8.84 27.49 -23.60
CA TRP A 209 8.89 27.62 -22.14
C TRP A 209 10.29 27.35 -21.59
N PHE A 210 10.96 26.27 -22.03
CA PHE A 210 12.32 25.97 -21.60
C PHE A 210 13.34 27.03 -22.03
N ILE A 211 13.29 27.49 -23.28
CA ILE A 211 14.18 28.56 -23.76
C ILE A 211 13.98 29.84 -22.92
N THR A 212 12.73 30.28 -22.70
CA THR A 212 12.45 31.47 -21.88
C THR A 212 12.80 31.27 -20.40
N ARG A 213 12.85 30.03 -19.90
CA ARG A 213 13.13 29.71 -18.48
C ARG A 213 14.60 29.40 -18.19
N ALA A 214 15.36 28.88 -19.15
CA ALA A 214 16.78 28.58 -19.03
C ALA A 214 17.61 29.83 -18.76
N PHE A 215 17.18 30.99 -19.25
CA PHE A 215 17.77 32.30 -18.92
C PHE A 215 17.39 32.85 -17.52
N SER A 216 16.60 32.13 -16.71
CA SER A 216 16.26 32.53 -15.34
C SER A 216 16.92 31.61 -14.29
N LEU A 217 18.04 32.08 -13.74
CA LEU A 217 19.00 31.37 -12.86
C LEU A 217 18.43 30.73 -11.56
N ASN A 218 17.14 30.85 -11.26
CA ASN A 218 16.57 30.64 -9.93
C ASN A 218 15.69 29.36 -9.77
N HIS A 219 15.90 28.34 -10.61
CA HIS A 219 14.93 27.23 -10.77
C HIS A 219 15.27 25.86 -10.14
N TRP A 220 16.53 25.62 -9.77
CA TRP A 220 16.93 24.36 -9.12
C TRP A 220 16.18 24.09 -7.80
N ALA A 221 15.81 25.15 -7.07
CA ALA A 221 15.03 25.06 -5.84
C ALA A 221 13.58 24.55 -6.06
N ARG A 222 12.96 24.83 -7.21
CA ARG A 222 11.51 24.62 -7.44
C ARG A 222 11.15 23.31 -8.13
N SER A 223 12.03 22.76 -8.98
CA SER A 223 11.86 21.37 -9.45
C SER A 223 12.19 20.36 -8.35
N SER A 224 13.18 20.71 -7.51
CA SER A 224 13.48 19.96 -6.28
C SER A 224 12.29 19.95 -5.32
N SER A 225 11.55 21.06 -5.15
CA SER A 225 10.39 21.08 -4.24
C SER A 225 9.26 20.14 -4.68
N ALA A 226 8.89 20.10 -5.96
CA ALA A 226 7.82 19.21 -6.43
C ALA A 226 8.18 17.71 -6.32
N ILE A 227 9.45 17.36 -6.57
CA ILE A 227 9.93 15.99 -6.37
C ILE A 227 10.02 15.67 -4.87
N ARG A 228 10.54 16.59 -4.04
CA ARG A 228 10.59 16.40 -2.58
C ARG A 228 9.20 16.31 -1.95
N GLU A 229 8.22 17.05 -2.46
CA GLU A 229 6.81 17.00 -2.05
C GLU A 229 6.15 15.66 -2.44
N PHE A 230 6.45 15.13 -3.62
CA PHE A 230 6.03 13.78 -4.02
C PHE A 230 6.67 12.70 -3.12
N PHE A 231 7.99 12.76 -2.90
CA PHE A 231 8.71 11.81 -2.06
C PHE A 231 8.37 11.92 -0.56
N SER A 232 8.05 13.12 -0.05
CA SER A 232 7.62 13.33 1.34
C SER A 232 6.18 12.86 1.56
N ALA A 233 5.26 13.13 0.63
CA ALA A 233 3.89 12.64 0.70
C ALA A 233 3.79 11.12 0.55
N LEU A 234 4.74 10.49 -0.16
CA LEU A 234 4.92 9.03 -0.17
C LEU A 234 5.41 8.44 1.17
N GLN A 235 5.80 9.25 2.17
CA GLN A 235 6.31 8.80 3.48
C GLN A 235 7.30 7.62 3.41
N LEU A 236 8.20 7.62 2.41
CA LEU A 236 8.92 6.42 1.96
C LEU A 236 9.59 5.64 3.10
N GLY A 237 10.31 6.32 4.01
CA GLY A 237 10.96 5.66 5.14
C GLY A 237 10.00 4.95 6.10
N GLN A 238 8.81 5.50 6.35
CA GLN A 238 7.81 4.90 7.22
C GLN A 238 7.07 3.74 6.52
N GLN A 239 6.71 3.90 5.25
CA GLN A 239 6.10 2.81 4.46
C GLN A 239 7.06 1.63 4.31
N TRP A 240 8.34 1.91 4.00
CA TRP A 240 9.43 0.92 3.96
C TRP A 240 9.54 0.16 5.28
N ARG A 241 9.63 0.86 6.42
CA ARG A 241 9.76 0.22 7.74
C ARG A 241 8.56 -0.66 8.07
N THR A 242 7.34 -0.22 7.77
CA THR A 242 6.12 -1.02 7.99
C THR A 242 6.09 -2.26 7.08
N GLY A 243 6.40 -2.10 5.79
CA GLY A 243 6.45 -3.20 4.82
C GLY A 243 7.52 -4.22 5.15
N PHE A 244 8.74 -3.78 5.47
CA PHE A 244 9.86 -4.63 5.85
C PHE A 244 9.60 -5.38 7.17
N ALA A 245 9.01 -4.70 8.16
CA ALA A 245 8.57 -5.33 9.40
C ALA A 245 7.47 -6.39 9.16
N ALA A 246 6.56 -6.16 8.23
CA ALA A 246 5.56 -7.17 7.90
C ALA A 246 6.17 -8.34 7.14
N LEU A 247 7.06 -8.08 6.17
CA LEU A 247 7.74 -9.12 5.40
C LEU A 247 8.54 -10.06 6.31
N LEU A 248 9.47 -9.51 7.10
CA LEU A 248 10.32 -10.34 7.99
C LEU A 248 9.48 -11.08 9.04
N GLY A 249 8.51 -10.44 9.67
CA GLY A 249 7.73 -11.08 10.73
C GLY A 249 6.80 -12.16 10.19
N THR A 250 6.25 -11.95 8.98
CA THR A 250 5.51 -12.99 8.24
C THR A 250 6.43 -14.16 7.88
N GLY A 251 7.66 -13.86 7.43
CA GLY A 251 8.70 -14.86 7.14
C GLY A 251 9.01 -15.73 8.35
N VAL A 252 9.26 -15.13 9.53
CA VAL A 252 9.51 -15.87 10.78
C VAL A 252 8.37 -16.83 11.13
N TRP A 253 7.11 -16.38 11.00
CA TRP A 253 5.94 -17.22 11.28
C TRP A 253 5.75 -18.38 10.29
N LEU A 254 6.07 -18.18 9.01
CA LEU A 254 5.81 -19.17 7.96
C LEU A 254 6.99 -20.09 7.63
N LEU A 255 8.23 -19.70 7.93
CA LEU A 255 9.43 -20.50 7.63
C LEU A 255 9.31 -21.92 8.20
N VAL A 256 8.92 -22.06 9.48
CA VAL A 256 8.80 -23.38 10.13
C VAL A 256 7.74 -24.28 9.47
N PRO A 257 6.45 -23.90 9.36
CA PRO A 257 5.45 -24.73 8.69
C PRO A 257 5.77 -24.98 7.21
N THR A 258 6.27 -23.99 6.46
CA THR A 258 6.59 -24.17 5.04
C THR A 258 7.74 -25.16 4.83
N VAL A 259 8.81 -25.11 5.65
CA VAL A 259 9.91 -26.09 5.56
C VAL A 259 9.44 -27.50 5.94
N MET A 260 8.61 -27.65 6.98
CA MET A 260 8.04 -28.96 7.35
C MET A 260 7.10 -29.52 6.27
N PHE A 261 6.28 -28.67 5.67
CA PHE A 261 5.38 -29.02 4.57
C PHE A 261 6.15 -29.38 3.28
N ALA A 262 7.25 -28.69 3.01
CA ALA A 262 8.11 -28.95 1.87
C ALA A 262 9.00 -30.20 2.03
N ALA A 263 8.97 -30.92 3.15
CA ALA A 263 9.92 -32.00 3.44
C ALA A 263 9.67 -33.35 2.72
N LEU A 264 8.53 -33.53 2.03
CA LEU A 264 8.13 -34.78 1.36
C LEU A 264 8.95 -35.11 0.10
N ASN A 265 10.22 -35.47 0.26
CA ASN A 265 11.09 -35.86 -0.87
C ASN A 265 10.83 -37.28 -1.36
N ASP A 266 10.42 -38.19 -0.48
CA ASP A 266 10.27 -39.60 -0.76
C ASP A 266 8.99 -40.14 -0.07
N ARG A 267 8.02 -40.58 -0.88
CA ARG A 267 6.75 -41.13 -0.39
C ARG A 267 6.90 -42.46 0.33
N GLN A 268 8.03 -43.17 0.16
CA GLN A 268 8.29 -44.46 0.80
C GLN A 268 8.71 -44.31 2.28
N LYS A 269 9.05 -43.10 2.74
CA LYS A 269 9.47 -42.82 4.12
C LYS A 269 8.30 -42.27 4.94
N PRO A 270 7.65 -43.07 5.81
CA PRO A 270 6.44 -42.65 6.52
C PRO A 270 6.65 -41.43 7.42
N GLY A 271 7.87 -41.25 7.95
CA GLY A 271 8.24 -40.05 8.72
C GLY A 271 8.16 -38.74 7.91
N GLN A 272 8.43 -38.76 6.60
CA GLN A 272 8.32 -37.55 5.75
C GLN A 272 6.85 -37.20 5.47
N VAL A 273 6.00 -38.22 5.26
CA VAL A 273 4.54 -38.05 5.13
C VAL A 273 3.96 -37.41 6.39
N LEU A 274 4.33 -37.92 7.57
CA LEU A 274 3.89 -37.38 8.85
C LEU A 274 4.39 -35.93 9.06
N LEU A 275 5.65 -35.65 8.73
CA LEU A 275 6.24 -34.31 8.85
C LEU A 275 5.51 -33.28 7.98
N THR A 276 5.15 -33.65 6.74
CA THR A 276 4.37 -32.78 5.85
C THR A 276 2.93 -32.60 6.31
N LEU A 277 2.29 -33.63 6.88
CA LEU A 277 0.96 -33.51 7.48
C LEU A 277 0.97 -32.55 8.67
N ILE A 278 1.96 -32.66 9.56
CA ILE A 278 2.18 -31.74 10.69
C ILE A 278 2.45 -30.32 10.18
N GLY A 279 3.30 -30.17 9.15
CA GLY A 279 3.55 -28.88 8.49
C GLY A 279 2.28 -28.24 7.94
N GLY A 280 1.37 -29.02 7.33
CA GLY A 280 0.09 -28.56 6.83
C GLY A 280 -0.87 -28.10 7.93
N VAL A 281 -0.97 -28.87 9.03
CA VAL A 281 -1.76 -28.47 10.21
C VAL A 281 -1.21 -27.20 10.86
N LEU A 282 0.12 -27.10 10.98
CA LEU A 282 0.78 -25.89 11.49
C LEU A 282 0.56 -24.68 10.56
N LEU A 283 0.56 -24.90 9.24
CA LEU A 283 0.28 -23.87 8.24
C LEU A 283 -1.17 -23.33 8.37
N VAL A 284 -2.17 -24.21 8.54
CA VAL A 284 -3.56 -23.82 8.84
C VAL A 284 -3.62 -22.94 10.10
N ILE A 285 -2.92 -23.33 11.17
CA ILE A 285 -2.88 -22.55 12.42
C ILE A 285 -2.21 -21.18 12.18
N VAL A 286 -1.05 -21.11 11.54
CA VAL A 286 -0.35 -19.84 11.30
C VAL A 286 -1.18 -18.91 10.42
N LEU A 287 -1.75 -19.41 9.32
CA LEU A 287 -2.61 -18.63 8.43
C LEU A 287 -3.87 -18.10 9.14
N SER A 288 -4.38 -18.80 10.16
CA SER A 288 -5.52 -18.30 10.95
C SER A 288 -5.20 -17.07 11.81
N TRP A 289 -3.94 -16.85 12.20
CA TRP A 289 -3.51 -15.72 13.04
C TRP A 289 -2.79 -14.62 12.27
N LEU A 290 -2.08 -14.98 11.20
CA LEU A 290 -1.15 -14.11 10.50
C LEU A 290 -1.77 -12.80 9.98
N PRO A 291 -2.96 -12.76 9.34
CA PRO A 291 -3.56 -11.49 8.91
C PRO A 291 -3.96 -10.58 10.08
N LEU A 292 -4.40 -11.13 11.24
CA LEU A 292 -4.64 -10.31 12.45
C LEU A 292 -3.34 -9.65 12.92
N LEU A 293 -2.23 -10.40 12.91
CA LEU A 293 -0.92 -9.93 13.37
C LEU A 293 -0.34 -8.87 12.42
N GLN A 294 -0.51 -9.04 11.09
CA GLN A 294 -0.18 -8.01 10.10
C GLN A 294 -1.04 -6.74 10.27
N CYS A 295 -2.34 -6.88 10.49
CA CYS A 295 -3.23 -5.74 10.74
C CYS A 295 -2.82 -4.96 12.00
N ARG A 296 -2.45 -5.66 13.08
CA ARG A 296 -1.93 -5.05 14.31
C ARG A 296 -0.62 -4.30 14.07
N LEU A 297 0.31 -4.90 13.34
CA LEU A 297 1.57 -4.24 12.97
C LEU A 297 1.33 -2.93 12.19
N ALA A 298 0.36 -2.92 11.28
CA ALA A 298 -0.05 -1.73 10.56
C ALA A 298 -0.69 -0.64 11.44
N VAL A 299 -1.43 -1.05 12.48
CA VAL A 299 -2.10 -0.15 13.43
C VAL A 299 -1.10 0.43 14.43
N GLU A 300 -0.36 -0.44 15.12
CA GLU A 300 0.54 -0.13 16.24
C GLU A 300 1.92 0.36 15.78
N ARG A 301 2.33 0.08 14.53
CA ARG A 301 3.64 0.44 13.93
C ARG A 301 4.88 -0.08 14.70
N HIS A 302 4.69 -1.07 15.57
CA HIS A 302 5.71 -1.71 16.40
C HIS A 302 5.92 -3.18 15.99
N TRP A 303 7.15 -3.57 15.65
CA TRP A 303 7.52 -4.95 15.28
C TRP A 303 7.02 -6.03 16.26
N ARG A 304 7.14 -5.76 17.59
CA ARG A 304 6.76 -6.69 18.65
C ARG A 304 5.26 -7.09 18.64
N SER A 305 4.39 -6.26 18.06
CA SER A 305 2.94 -6.54 17.92
C SER A 305 2.68 -7.87 17.20
N MET A 306 3.57 -8.25 16.28
CA MET A 306 3.45 -9.44 15.43
C MET A 306 3.70 -10.76 16.18
N PHE A 307 4.19 -10.72 17.42
CA PHE A 307 4.40 -11.91 18.26
C PHE A 307 3.41 -12.02 19.44
N GLN A 308 2.59 -11.00 19.65
CA GLN A 308 1.63 -10.92 20.76
C GLN A 308 0.30 -11.62 20.43
N LEU A 309 0.33 -12.96 20.35
CA LEU A 309 -0.84 -13.81 20.07
C LEU A 309 -2.03 -13.57 21.00
N GLN A 310 -1.79 -13.25 22.27
CA GLN A 310 -2.87 -13.05 23.26
C GLN A 310 -3.78 -11.86 22.89
N ALA A 311 -3.20 -10.75 22.41
CA ALA A 311 -3.97 -9.58 21.98
C ALA A 311 -4.73 -9.86 20.66
N ALA A 312 -4.13 -10.58 19.72
CA ALA A 312 -4.82 -11.05 18.51
C ALA A 312 -6.02 -11.96 18.85
N ARG A 313 -5.87 -12.89 19.81
CA ARG A 313 -6.97 -13.73 20.33
C ARG A 313 -8.09 -12.91 20.97
N ARG A 314 -7.77 -11.85 21.73
CA ARG A 314 -8.77 -10.93 22.32
C ARG A 314 -9.57 -10.21 21.23
N LEU A 315 -8.92 -9.73 20.16
CA LEU A 315 -9.59 -9.08 19.03
C LEU A 315 -10.48 -10.04 18.22
N PHE A 316 -9.99 -11.25 17.92
CA PHE A 316 -10.80 -12.28 17.28
C PHE A 316 -12.02 -12.64 18.12
N ALA A 317 -11.86 -12.80 19.45
CA ALA A 317 -12.95 -13.13 20.36
C ALA A 317 -14.05 -12.04 20.41
N ARG A 318 -13.73 -10.78 20.12
CA ARG A 318 -14.71 -9.67 20.07
C ARG A 318 -15.55 -9.66 18.79
N ALA A 319 -14.97 -9.97 17.64
CA ALA A 319 -15.68 -9.93 16.35
C ALA A 319 -15.38 -11.14 15.42
N PRO A 320 -15.64 -12.39 15.86
CA PRO A 320 -15.16 -13.59 15.17
C PRO A 320 -15.76 -13.77 13.78
N MET A 321 -17.03 -13.37 13.58
CA MET A 321 -17.69 -13.36 12.27
C MET A 321 -16.96 -12.47 11.26
N CYS A 322 -16.68 -11.21 11.63
CA CYS A 322 -16.12 -10.23 10.71
C CYS A 322 -14.68 -10.57 10.32
N TRP A 323 -13.90 -11.08 11.27
CA TRP A 323 -12.57 -11.63 10.99
C TRP A 323 -12.63 -12.83 10.06
N THR A 324 -13.49 -13.80 10.35
CA THR A 324 -13.64 -15.01 9.51
C THR A 324 -14.08 -14.66 8.09
N SER A 325 -15.07 -13.78 7.92
CA SER A 325 -15.52 -13.36 6.59
C SER A 325 -14.43 -12.60 5.81
N ALA A 326 -13.68 -11.71 6.47
CA ALA A 326 -12.60 -10.97 5.82
C ALA A 326 -11.42 -11.88 5.42
N MET A 327 -11.09 -12.86 6.27
CA MET A 327 -10.06 -13.86 5.99
C MET A 327 -10.45 -14.82 4.89
N VAL A 328 -11.63 -15.45 4.98
CA VAL A 328 -12.12 -16.39 3.97
C VAL A 328 -12.22 -15.71 2.60
N LEU A 329 -12.74 -14.48 2.54
CA LEU A 329 -12.78 -13.72 1.29
C LEU A 329 -11.37 -13.33 0.82
N GLY A 330 -10.44 -12.97 1.71
CA GLY A 330 -9.05 -12.69 1.34
C GLY A 330 -8.30 -13.90 0.78
N TYR A 331 -8.49 -15.08 1.35
CA TYR A 331 -7.91 -16.33 0.85
C TYR A 331 -8.61 -16.83 -0.43
N ALA A 332 -9.93 -16.68 -0.54
CA ALA A 332 -10.65 -16.99 -1.77
C ALA A 332 -10.20 -16.09 -2.93
N LEU A 333 -10.00 -14.79 -2.66
CA LEU A 333 -9.43 -13.84 -3.61
C LEU A 333 -7.98 -14.19 -3.97
N SER A 334 -7.18 -14.81 -3.09
CA SER A 334 -5.82 -15.23 -3.45
C SER A 334 -5.77 -16.48 -4.35
N LEU A 335 -6.81 -17.33 -4.38
CA LEU A 335 -6.81 -18.58 -5.18
C LEU A 335 -6.62 -18.38 -6.70
N PRO A 336 -7.32 -17.46 -7.39
CA PRO A 336 -7.07 -17.17 -8.80
C PRO A 336 -5.59 -16.89 -9.11
N LEU A 337 -4.89 -16.21 -8.21
CA LEU A 337 -3.48 -15.81 -8.39
C LEU A 337 -2.54 -17.02 -8.36
N TYR A 338 -2.87 -18.06 -7.58
CA TYR A 338 -2.13 -19.34 -7.62
C TYR A 338 -2.39 -20.11 -8.91
N LEU A 339 -3.64 -20.19 -9.37
CA LEU A 339 -4.01 -20.86 -10.62
C LEU A 339 -3.38 -20.19 -11.85
N PHE A 340 -3.22 -18.87 -11.80
CA PHE A 340 -2.49 -18.14 -12.83
C PHE A 340 -0.99 -18.43 -12.82
N LYS A 341 -0.40 -18.70 -11.64
CA LYS A 341 1.03 -18.98 -11.50
C LYS A 341 1.45 -20.41 -11.90
N THR A 342 0.52 -21.38 -11.93
CA THR A 342 0.86 -22.76 -12.38
C THR A 342 1.26 -22.83 -13.85
N PHE A 343 0.78 -21.90 -14.67
CA PHE A 343 1.27 -21.69 -16.03
C PHE A 343 2.52 -20.80 -15.95
N ALA A 344 3.70 -21.35 -16.21
CA ALA A 344 4.96 -20.58 -16.26
C ALA A 344 4.83 -19.47 -17.32
N PRO A 345 4.72 -18.18 -16.92
CA PRO A 345 4.40 -17.15 -17.89
C PRO A 345 5.66 -16.68 -18.63
N PRO A 346 5.58 -16.35 -19.93
CA PRO A 346 6.63 -15.58 -20.58
C PRO A 346 6.81 -14.25 -19.84
N GLY A 347 8.05 -13.74 -19.78
CA GLY A 347 8.43 -12.59 -18.95
C GLY A 347 7.58 -11.33 -19.17
N ASP A 348 7.08 -11.13 -20.38
CA ASP A 348 6.23 -10.00 -20.76
C ASP A 348 4.90 -9.95 -19.99
N LEU A 349 4.40 -11.11 -19.54
CA LEU A 349 3.10 -11.24 -18.88
C LEU A 349 3.16 -10.93 -17.37
N LEU A 350 4.36 -10.82 -16.79
CA LEU A 350 4.59 -10.60 -15.35
C LEU A 350 3.92 -9.33 -14.80
N TRP A 351 3.86 -8.28 -15.61
CA TRP A 351 3.21 -7.01 -15.27
C TRP A 351 1.69 -7.14 -15.12
N MET A 352 1.05 -8.01 -15.91
CA MET A 352 -0.38 -8.28 -15.78
C MET A 352 -0.67 -9.01 -14.47
N PHE A 353 0.18 -9.95 -14.04
CA PHE A 353 -0.01 -10.65 -12.77
C PHE A 353 0.16 -9.73 -11.55
N SER A 354 1.10 -8.79 -11.55
CA SER A 354 1.23 -7.83 -10.43
C SER A 354 0.01 -6.91 -10.33
N LEU A 355 -0.60 -6.54 -11.47
CA LEU A 355 -1.83 -5.76 -11.50
C LEU A 355 -3.03 -6.56 -10.96
N ILE A 356 -3.24 -7.79 -11.45
CA ILE A 356 -4.33 -8.67 -10.96
C ILE A 356 -4.11 -8.95 -9.46
N PHE A 357 -2.88 -9.27 -9.04
CA PHE A 357 -2.51 -9.46 -7.63
C PHE A 357 -2.96 -8.28 -6.77
N ILE A 358 -2.65 -7.04 -7.17
CA ILE A 358 -3.01 -5.84 -6.42
C ILE A 358 -4.52 -5.59 -6.43
N VAL A 359 -5.17 -5.61 -7.60
CA VAL A 359 -6.64 -5.44 -7.73
C VAL A 359 -7.39 -6.38 -6.78
N THR A 360 -6.87 -7.59 -6.60
CA THR A 360 -7.49 -8.66 -5.84
C THR A 360 -7.15 -8.63 -4.35
N ILE A 361 -5.90 -8.33 -3.96
CA ILE A 361 -5.48 -8.29 -2.54
C ILE A 361 -5.85 -6.96 -1.84
N TYR A 362 -5.97 -5.84 -2.58
CA TYR A 362 -6.32 -4.53 -2.03
C TYR A 362 -7.67 -4.51 -1.29
N PRO A 363 -8.79 -5.01 -1.85
CA PRO A 363 -10.07 -5.04 -1.13
C PRO A 363 -10.02 -5.99 0.08
N ALA A 364 -9.29 -7.11 0.01
CA ALA A 364 -9.12 -8.02 1.14
C ALA A 364 -8.45 -7.32 2.33
N ARG A 365 -7.39 -6.54 2.08
CA ARG A 365 -6.70 -5.72 3.09
C ARG A 365 -7.62 -4.69 3.74
N ILE A 366 -8.47 -4.01 2.95
CA ILE A 366 -9.47 -3.06 3.48
C ILE A 366 -10.47 -3.76 4.40
N LEU A 367 -10.94 -4.96 4.03
CA LEU A 367 -11.89 -5.74 4.82
C LEU A 367 -11.30 -6.21 6.16
N LEU A 368 -10.03 -6.61 6.19
CA LEU A 368 -9.30 -6.92 7.42
C LEU A 368 -9.23 -5.69 8.34
N GLY A 369 -8.92 -4.51 7.78
CA GLY A 369 -8.95 -3.24 8.53
C GLY A 369 -10.34 -2.90 9.09
N LEU A 370 -11.42 -3.13 8.33
CA LEU A 370 -12.79 -2.93 8.81
C LEU A 370 -13.16 -3.91 9.94
N ALA A 371 -12.78 -5.18 9.82
CA ALA A 371 -12.98 -6.19 10.86
C ALA A 371 -12.22 -5.80 12.14
N TYR A 372 -10.99 -5.31 12.01
CA TYR A 372 -10.19 -4.78 13.12
C TYR A 372 -10.89 -3.62 13.81
N SER A 373 -11.28 -2.57 13.07
CA SER A 373 -11.95 -1.39 13.66
C SER A 373 -13.24 -1.77 14.39
N ARG A 374 -14.03 -2.69 13.82
CA ARG A 374 -15.24 -3.20 14.48
C ARG A 374 -14.92 -3.99 15.75
N SER A 375 -13.83 -4.77 15.76
CA SER A 375 -13.38 -5.50 16.96
C SER A 375 -12.85 -4.58 18.07
N MET A 376 -12.32 -3.40 17.75
CA MET A 376 -11.91 -2.42 18.79
C MET A 376 -13.10 -1.74 19.47
N ARG A 377 -14.18 -1.47 18.73
CA ARG A 377 -15.42 -0.85 19.25
C ARG A 377 -16.27 -1.76 20.13
N LEU A 378 -15.89 -3.03 20.27
CA LEU A 378 -16.58 -4.02 21.08
C LEU A 378 -15.74 -4.30 22.32
N GLU A 379 -16.25 -3.95 23.50
CA GLU A 379 -15.57 -4.18 24.77
C GLU A 379 -15.61 -5.67 25.16
N LYS A 380 -16.81 -6.26 25.07
CA LYS A 380 -17.10 -7.64 25.49
C LYS A 380 -16.79 -8.64 24.37
N PRO A 381 -16.29 -9.85 24.71
CA PRO A 381 -16.16 -10.93 23.75
C PRO A 381 -17.54 -11.42 23.28
N ALA A 382 -17.61 -11.95 22.06
CA ALA A 382 -18.78 -12.63 21.56
C ALA A 382 -19.06 -13.93 22.35
N PHE A 383 -20.32 -14.38 22.33
CA PHE A 383 -20.76 -15.60 23.00
C PHE A 383 -19.91 -16.83 22.59
N PHE A 384 -19.66 -17.72 23.55
CA PHE A 384 -18.73 -18.84 23.39
C PHE A 384 -19.05 -19.71 22.16
N LEU A 385 -20.31 -20.14 22.01
CA LEU A 385 -20.74 -21.00 20.90
C LEU A 385 -20.60 -20.27 19.55
N TRP A 386 -20.90 -18.97 19.50
CA TRP A 386 -20.74 -18.16 18.30
C TRP A 386 -19.27 -18.05 17.88
N ARG A 387 -18.37 -17.79 18.84
CA ARG A 387 -16.92 -17.79 18.60
C ARG A 387 -16.41 -19.14 18.12
N TRP A 388 -16.92 -20.24 18.70
CA TRP A 388 -16.51 -21.59 18.31
C TRP A 388 -16.97 -21.94 16.89
N LEU A 389 -18.22 -21.65 16.53
CA LEU A 389 -18.77 -21.83 15.18
C LEU A 389 -17.93 -21.12 14.11
N TRP A 390 -17.65 -19.83 14.30
CA TRP A 390 -16.83 -19.06 13.35
C TRP A 390 -15.36 -19.51 13.32
N SER A 391 -14.80 -19.95 14.46
CA SER A 391 -13.47 -20.55 14.50
C SER A 391 -13.40 -21.88 13.74
N LEU A 392 -14.43 -22.73 13.85
CA LEU A 392 -14.51 -23.99 13.11
C LEU A 392 -14.67 -23.74 11.61
N LEU A 393 -15.50 -22.76 11.21
CA LEU A 393 -15.66 -22.36 9.82
C LEU A 393 -14.35 -21.82 9.22
N LEU A 394 -13.61 -20.98 9.96
CA LEU A 394 -12.31 -20.47 9.55
C LEU A 394 -11.29 -21.62 9.36
N LEU A 395 -11.21 -22.54 10.32
CA LEU A 395 -10.32 -23.70 10.24
C LEU A 395 -10.70 -24.62 9.07
N ALA A 396 -11.99 -24.89 8.84
CA ALA A 396 -12.45 -25.69 7.71
C ALA A 396 -12.08 -25.04 6.36
N ALA A 397 -12.32 -23.75 6.19
CA ALA A 397 -11.96 -23.00 4.98
C ALA A 397 -10.44 -22.97 4.75
N LEU A 398 -9.64 -22.78 5.81
CA LEU A 398 -8.18 -22.83 5.75
C LEU A 398 -7.65 -24.23 5.45
N SER A 399 -8.27 -25.29 5.99
CA SER A 399 -7.93 -26.68 5.66
C SER A 399 -8.19 -26.99 4.19
N VAL A 400 -9.31 -26.53 3.60
CA VAL A 400 -9.56 -26.66 2.15
C VAL A 400 -8.50 -25.87 1.36
N TYR A 401 -8.17 -24.64 1.77
CA TYR A 401 -7.14 -23.83 1.11
C TYR A 401 -5.74 -24.48 1.17
N VAL A 402 -5.32 -25.01 2.32
CA VAL A 402 -4.03 -25.73 2.46
C VAL A 402 -4.05 -27.08 1.74
N PHE A 403 -5.20 -27.76 1.67
CA PHE A 403 -5.38 -28.96 0.85
C PHE A 403 -5.22 -28.64 -0.64
N LEU A 404 -5.81 -27.55 -1.15
CA LEU A 404 -5.57 -27.09 -2.52
C LEU A 404 -4.08 -26.75 -2.77
N LEU A 405 -3.40 -26.12 -1.81
CA LEU A 405 -1.95 -25.87 -1.87
C LEU A 405 -1.11 -27.16 -1.92
N PHE A 406 -1.59 -28.28 -1.39
CA PHE A 406 -0.90 -29.58 -1.51
C PHE A 406 -0.85 -30.08 -2.97
N PHE A 407 -1.85 -29.74 -3.79
CA PHE A 407 -1.87 -30.09 -5.21
C PHE A 407 -1.12 -29.10 -6.10
N ALA A 408 -0.89 -27.85 -5.66
CA ALA A 408 -0.22 -26.84 -6.48
C ALA A 408 1.18 -27.28 -7.00
N PRO A 409 2.06 -27.92 -6.19
CA PRO A 409 3.34 -28.45 -6.68
C PRO A 409 3.25 -29.63 -7.65
N ALA A 410 2.09 -30.30 -7.72
CA ALA A 410 1.83 -31.39 -8.66
C ALA A 410 1.32 -30.88 -10.02
N ILE A 411 0.97 -29.59 -10.12
CA ILE A 411 0.36 -28.95 -11.30
C ILE A 411 1.29 -27.85 -11.87
N GLY A 412 2.09 -27.19 -11.03
CA GLY A 412 2.96 -26.09 -11.45
C GLY A 412 4.30 -26.50 -12.07
N VAL A 413 4.69 -25.82 -13.15
CA VAL A 413 5.96 -26.06 -13.90
C VAL A 413 7.21 -25.89 -13.02
N ASN A 414 7.18 -24.98 -12.03
CA ASN A 414 8.29 -24.75 -11.08
C ASN A 414 8.31 -25.77 -9.90
N GLY A 415 7.46 -26.80 -9.95
CA GLY A 415 7.40 -27.88 -8.97
C GLY A 415 7.25 -27.38 -7.52
N ARG A 416 8.17 -27.78 -6.66
CA ARG A 416 8.06 -27.62 -5.20
C ARG A 416 8.55 -26.27 -4.67
N GLN A 417 9.18 -25.44 -5.51
CA GLN A 417 9.58 -24.08 -5.13
C GLN A 417 8.38 -23.16 -4.95
N VAL A 418 7.25 -23.43 -5.63
CA VAL A 418 5.97 -22.69 -5.52
C VAL A 418 5.47 -22.55 -4.07
N LEU A 419 5.83 -23.47 -3.18
CA LEU A 419 5.47 -23.42 -1.75
C LEU A 419 6.19 -22.33 -0.96
N PHE A 420 7.38 -21.89 -1.40
CA PHE A 420 8.07 -20.75 -0.80
C PHE A 420 7.57 -19.41 -1.36
N GLU A 421 6.73 -19.43 -2.38
CA GLU A 421 6.30 -18.26 -3.15
C GLU A 421 4.85 -17.82 -2.83
N HIS A 422 4.42 -17.98 -1.57
CA HIS A 422 3.08 -17.58 -1.14
C HIS A 422 2.79 -16.09 -1.47
N PRO A 423 1.77 -15.74 -2.27
CA PRO A 423 1.44 -14.35 -2.59
C PRO A 423 1.01 -13.53 -1.38
N LEU A 424 0.49 -14.17 -0.33
CA LEU A 424 0.16 -13.50 0.95
C LEU A 424 1.41 -13.04 1.73
N LEU A 425 2.58 -13.58 1.39
CA LEU A 425 3.87 -13.30 2.03
C LEU A 425 4.61 -12.12 1.39
N MET A 426 4.28 -11.76 0.14
CA MET A 426 5.05 -10.81 -0.69
C MET A 426 6.57 -11.06 -0.62
N LEU A 427 7.00 -12.31 -0.51
CA LEU A 427 8.41 -12.64 -0.58
C LEU A 427 8.95 -12.20 -1.94
N PRO A 428 10.11 -11.50 -1.98
CA PRO A 428 10.76 -11.18 -3.23
C PRO A 428 11.22 -12.48 -3.87
N VAL A 429 10.44 -12.99 -4.81
CA VAL A 429 10.89 -14.06 -5.70
C VAL A 429 11.81 -13.38 -6.72
N PRO A 430 13.10 -13.74 -6.79
CA PRO A 430 13.91 -13.36 -7.94
C PRO A 430 13.33 -14.06 -9.17
N LEU A 431 13.16 -13.30 -10.24
CA LEU A 431 12.99 -13.84 -11.59
C LEU A 431 14.31 -14.44 -12.07
#